data_AF-A0A5C5RCB3-F1
#
_entry.id   AF-A0A5C5RCB3-F1
#
_cell.length_a   1.000
_cell.length_b   1.000
_cell.length_c   1.000
_cell.angle_alpha   90.00
_cell.angle_beta   90.00
_cell.angle_gamma   90.00
#
_symmetry.space_group_name_H-M   'P 1'
#
loop_
_entity.id
_entity.type
_entity.pdbx_description
1 polymer ?
#
loop_
_entity_poly.entity_id
_entity_poly.type
_entity_poly.pdbx_seq_one_letter_code
_entity_poly.pdbx_strand_id
1 'polypeptide(L)'
;MRTTLDLDPAVLSAARAKAAAEHISLGRAVSELALSGLRVARVTRRAPSGFPVLSGVPGHLVTDELVTSYRDDEADAGDVA
;
A
#
# COMPACT_ATOMS: atom_id res chain seq x y z
N MET A 1 -1.72 -15.48 -19.31
CA MET A 1 -1.26 -16.88 -19.43
C MET A 1 -2.09 -17.74 -18.49
N ARG A 2 -2.42 -18.99 -18.88
CA ARG A 2 -3.06 -19.96 -17.97
C ARG A 2 -1.99 -20.97 -17.55
N THR A 3 -1.79 -21.12 -16.25
CA THR A 3 -0.77 -21.98 -15.66
C THR A 3 -1.35 -22.60 -14.41
N THR A 4 -1.04 -23.87 -14.17
CA THR A 4 -1.38 -24.55 -12.91
C THR A 4 -0.26 -24.29 -11.92
N LEU A 5 -0.61 -23.81 -10.73
CA LEU A 5 0.33 -23.45 -9.68
C LEU A 5 -0.12 -24.11 -8.39
N ASP A 6 0.83 -24.60 -7.61
CA ASP A 6 0.58 -24.96 -6.21
C ASP A 6 0.68 -23.69 -5.35
N LEU A 7 -0.33 -23.45 -4.52
CA LEU A 7 -0.46 -22.21 -3.74
C LEU A 7 -0.75 -22.55 -2.28
N ASP A 8 -0.01 -21.90 -1.38
CA ASP A 8 -0.33 -21.93 0.03
C ASP A 8 -1.78 -21.44 0.27
N PRO A 9 -2.56 -22.09 1.15
CA PRO A 9 -3.94 -21.69 1.42
C PRO A 9 -4.11 -20.22 1.82
N ALA A 10 -3.15 -19.64 2.52
CA ALA A 10 -3.17 -18.23 2.90
C ALA A 10 -3.04 -17.30 1.68
N VAL A 11 -2.18 -17.66 0.72
CA VAL A 11 -2.02 -16.92 -0.54
C VAL A 11 -3.30 -16.98 -1.36
N LEU A 12 -3.94 -18.15 -1.45
CA LEU A 12 -5.21 -18.31 -2.14
C LEU A 12 -6.33 -17.47 -1.48
N SER A 13 -6.38 -17.45 -0.15
CA SER A 13 -7.33 -16.64 0.62
C SER A 13 -7.15 -15.15 0.34
N ALA A 14 -5.92 -14.64 0.41
CA ALA A 14 -5.60 -13.25 0.12
C ALA A 14 -5.96 -12.86 -1.33
N ALA A 15 -5.65 -13.72 -2.29
CA ALA A 15 -5.99 -13.49 -3.69
C ALA A 15 -7.51 -13.44 -3.92
N ARG A 16 -8.29 -14.29 -3.24
CA ARG A 16 -9.77 -14.25 -3.29
C ARG A 16 -10.33 -12.95 -2.73
N ALA A 17 -9.82 -12.51 -1.57
CA ALA A 17 -10.24 -11.25 -0.96
C ALA A 17 -9.98 -10.06 -1.90
N LYS A 18 -8.78 -9.97 -2.49
CA LYS A 18 -8.44 -8.92 -3.46
C LYS A 18 -9.32 -9.00 -4.71
N ALA A 19 -9.52 -10.20 -5.27
CA ALA A 19 -10.36 -10.40 -6.45
C ALA A 19 -11.80 -9.93 -6.22
N ALA A 20 -12.36 -10.21 -5.04
CA ALA A 20 -13.70 -9.77 -4.67
C ALA A 20 -13.79 -8.25 -4.49
N ALA A 21 -12.82 -7.66 -3.80
CA ALA A 21 -12.79 -6.22 -3.53
C ALA A 21 -12.62 -5.36 -4.80
N GLU A 22 -11.86 -5.85 -5.78
CA GLU A 22 -11.52 -5.09 -6.99
C GLU A 22 -12.27 -5.55 -8.24
N HIS A 23 -13.19 -6.52 -8.10
CA HIS A 23 -13.97 -7.09 -9.21
C HIS A 23 -13.10 -7.62 -10.37
N ILE A 24 -11.97 -8.25 -10.05
CA ILE A 24 -11.04 -8.83 -11.03
C ILE A 24 -11.01 -10.36 -10.93
N SER A 25 -10.50 -11.03 -11.96
CA SER A 25 -10.32 -12.49 -11.93
C SER A 25 -9.29 -12.92 -10.87
N LEU A 26 -9.46 -14.12 -10.30
CA LEU A 26 -8.51 -14.70 -9.33
C LEU A 26 -7.07 -14.74 -9.88
N GLY A 27 -6.90 -15.17 -11.13
CA GLY A 27 -5.58 -15.21 -11.77
C GLY A 27 -4.95 -13.82 -11.92
N ARG A 28 -5.76 -12.78 -12.15
CA ARG A 28 -5.28 -11.39 -12.18
C ARG A 28 -4.84 -10.93 -10.79
N ALA A 29 -5.63 -11.21 -9.76
CA ALA A 29 -5.28 -10.86 -8.38
C ALA A 29 -3.97 -11.54 -7.94
N VAL A 30 -3.80 -12.84 -8.23
CA VAL A 30 -2.54 -13.56 -7.97
C VAL A 30 -1.37 -12.91 -8.70
N SER A 31 -1.54 -12.59 -10.00
CA SER A 31 -0.49 -11.96 -10.80
C SER A 31 -0.07 -10.60 -10.22
N GLU A 32 -1.02 -9.78 -9.77
CA GLU A 32 -0.72 -8.47 -9.19
C GLU A 32 -0.03 -8.57 -7.84
N LEU A 33 -0.46 -9.50 -6.97
CA LEU A 33 0.20 -9.77 -5.70
C LEU A 33 1.64 -10.24 -5.92
N ALA A 34 1.87 -11.15 -6.87
CA ALA A 34 3.21 -11.61 -7.22
C ALA A 34 4.08 -10.46 -7.75
N LEU A 35 3.57 -9.65 -8.67
CA LEU A 35 4.28 -8.48 -9.19
C LEU A 35 4.59 -7.45 -8.09
N SER A 36 3.67 -7.25 -7.14
CA SER A 36 3.90 -6.40 -5.98
C SER A 36 5.06 -6.92 -5.12
N GLY A 37 5.07 -8.21 -4.82
CA GLY A 37 6.17 -8.86 -4.09
C GLY A 37 7.53 -8.75 -4.79
N LEU A 38 7.55 -8.80 -6.12
CA LEU A 38 8.78 -8.60 -6.92
C LEU A 38 9.26 -7.13 -6.92
N ARG A 39 8.32 -6.17 -6.87
CA ARG A 39 8.64 -4.73 -6.83
C ARG A 39 9.14 -4.25 -5.48
N VAL A 40 8.83 -4.97 -4.40
CA VAL A 40 9.45 -4.74 -3.09
C VAL A 40 10.91 -5.20 -3.19
N ALA A 41 11.72 -4.37 -3.85
CA ALA A 41 13.16 -4.40 -3.70
C ALA A 41 13.42 -4.23 -2.21
N ARG A 42 13.94 -5.31 -1.60
CA ARG A 42 14.41 -5.41 -0.22
C ARG A 42 14.61 -4.03 0.40
N VAL A 43 13.72 -3.62 1.30
CA VAL A 43 13.95 -2.47 2.17
C VAL A 43 15.14 -2.85 3.05
N THR A 44 16.35 -2.60 2.55
CA THR A 44 17.62 -2.91 3.21
C THR A 44 17.95 -1.91 4.29
N ARG A 45 17.14 -0.88 4.51
CA ARG A 45 17.37 0.08 5.58
C ARG A 45 16.57 -0.30 6.81
N ARG A 46 17.17 -1.19 7.60
CA ARG A 46 16.93 -1.18 9.05
C ARG A 46 17.36 0.21 9.52
N ALA A 47 16.41 1.01 10.00
CA ALA A 47 16.78 2.25 10.66
C ALA A 47 17.71 1.90 11.83
N PRO A 48 18.73 2.72 12.14
CA PRO A 48 19.64 2.48 13.25
C PRO A 48 18.91 2.24 14.59
N SER A 49 17.72 2.82 14.75
CA SER A 49 16.87 2.71 15.94
C SER A 49 16.06 1.41 16.05
N GLY A 50 16.08 0.53 15.04
CA GLY A 50 15.27 -0.69 15.03
C GLY A 50 13.77 -0.48 14.77
N PHE A 51 13.32 0.77 14.65
CA PHE A 51 11.96 1.14 14.26
C PHE A 51 11.92 1.50 12.76
N PRO A 52 10.96 1.03 11.96
CA PRO A 52 10.87 1.39 10.56
C PRO A 52 10.55 2.88 10.41
N VAL A 53 11.53 3.66 9.92
CA VAL A 53 11.33 5.06 9.56
C VAL A 53 11.16 5.17 8.05
N LEU A 54 10.18 5.96 7.61
CA LEU A 54 10.05 6.31 6.20
C LEU A 54 11.25 7.19 5.82
N SER A 55 12.02 6.78 4.82
CA SER A 55 13.05 7.64 4.25
C SER A 55 12.40 8.67 3.33
N GLY A 56 12.51 9.95 3.68
CA GLY A 56 12.10 11.04 2.80
C GLY A 56 12.89 11.07 1.49
N VAL A 57 12.38 11.81 0.50
CA VAL A 57 13.09 12.06 -0.76
C VAL A 57 14.29 12.96 -0.49
N PRO A 58 15.54 12.57 -0.86
CA PRO A 58 16.71 13.41 -0.64
C PRO A 58 16.54 14.79 -1.27
N GLY A 59 16.82 15.85 -0.50
CA GLY A 59 16.68 17.23 -0.96
C GLY A 59 15.26 17.79 -0.92
N HIS A 60 14.26 16.99 -0.55
CA HIS A 60 12.89 17.46 -0.35
C HIS A 60 12.60 17.67 1.14
N LEU A 61 12.73 18.92 1.60
CA LEU A 61 12.41 19.27 2.99
C LEU A 61 10.88 19.32 3.17
N VAL A 62 10.37 18.63 4.18
CA VAL A 62 8.96 18.73 4.60
C VAL A 62 8.91 19.76 5.73
N THR A 63 8.20 20.88 5.52
CA THR A 63 8.02 21.95 6.51
C THR A 63 6.59 21.99 7.03
N ASP A 64 6.38 22.67 8.15
CA ASP A 64 5.05 22.78 8.78
C ASP A 64 4.06 23.56 7.89
N GLU A 65 4.54 24.54 7.12
CA GLU A 65 3.75 25.28 6.15
C GLU A 65 3.27 24.38 5.01
N LEU A 66 4.16 23.52 4.51
CA LEU A 66 3.82 22.55 3.46
C LEU A 66 2.73 21.58 3.95
N VAL A 67 2.88 21.05 5.17
CA VAL A 67 1.89 20.16 5.77
C VAL A 67 0.55 20.87 5.90
N THR A 68 0.55 22.13 6.35
CA THR A 68 -0.67 22.92 6.53
C THR A 68 -1.42 23.14 5.21
N SER A 69 -0.72 23.34 4.09
CA SER A 69 -1.36 23.52 2.77
C SER A 69 -2.08 22.30 2.20
N TYR A 70 -1.78 21.10 2.72
CA TYR A 70 -2.35 19.83 2.26
C TYR A 70 -3.32 19.21 3.29
N ARG A 71 -3.61 19.90 4.38
CA ARG A 71 -4.65 19.45 5.32
C ARG A 71 -6.01 19.74 4.70
N ASP A 72 -6.89 18.75 4.71
CA ASP A 72 -8.31 18.98 4.45
C ASP A 72 -8.86 19.81 5.62
N ASP A 73 -9.51 20.94 5.31
CA ASP A 73 -10.12 21.80 6.31
C ASP A 73 -11.34 21.06 6.92
N GLU A 74 -11.15 20.40 8.06
CA GLU A 74 -12.24 19.87 8.88
C GLU A 74 -12.95 21.04 9.60
N ALA A 75 -13.80 21.75 8.86
CA ALA A 75 -14.77 22.69 9.41
C ALA A 75 -16.01 22.79 8.51
N ASP A 76 -16.77 21.70 8.40
CA ASP A 76 -18.20 21.78 8.06
C ASP A 76 -19.07 21.20 9.18
N ALA A 77 -18.71 21.54 10.44
CA ALA A 77 -19.61 21.44 11.58
C ALA A 77 -20.62 22.60 11.52
N GLY A 78 -21.56 22.51 10.58
CA GLY A 78 -22.50 23.57 10.27
C GLY A 78 -23.88 23.07 9.85
N ASP A 79 -24.41 22.01 10.48
CA ASP A 79 -25.83 21.68 10.37
C ASP A 79 -26.41 21.26 11.73
N VAL A 80 -26.75 22.25 12.54
CA VAL A 80 -27.76 22.16 13.60
C VAL A 80 -28.53 23.48 13.65
N ALA A 81 -29.60 23.57 12.87
CA ALA A 81 -30.71 24.48 13.12
C ALA A 81 -32.03 23.85 12.63
#